data_AF-A0A7Y1TBU7-F1
#
_entry.id   AF-A0A7Y1TBU7-F1
#
_cell.length_a   1.000
_cell.length_b   1.000
_cell.length_c   1.000
_cell.angle_alpha   90.00
_cell.angle_beta   90.00
_cell.angle_gamma   90.00
#
_symmetry.space_group_name_H-M   'P 1'
#
loop_
_entity.id
_entity.type
_entity.pdbx_description
1 polymer ?
#
loop_
_entity_poly.entity_id
_entity_poly.type
_entity_poly.pdbx_seq_one_letter_code
_entity_poly.pdbx_strand_id
1 'polypeptide(L)'
;PDYKPGVEQLIDDYLTHNPTRNRSLDMLPLFAHLDEQRVRNTIDDDRIKARPTFHYRLPNCDIDSPDWNIDLSWSLWLQVEKLAFDAPRLKKYCSLYTEALDRFTHAIDGKWVAKMDKLLNEG
;
A
#
# COMPACT_ATOMS: atom_id res chain seq x y z
N PRO A 1 13.56 11.84 4.70
CA PRO A 1 12.14 11.71 4.35
C PRO A 1 11.46 13.08 4.43
N ASP A 2 11.61 13.83 3.34
CA ASP A 2 11.07 15.19 3.19
C ASP A 2 9.90 15.23 2.19
N TYR A 3 9.50 14.05 1.71
CA TYR A 3 8.36 13.85 0.82
C TYR A 3 7.05 14.15 1.56
N LYS A 4 6.47 15.32 1.24
CA LYS A 4 5.20 15.84 1.78
C LYS A 4 4.38 16.41 0.62
N PRO A 5 3.91 15.54 -0.30
CA PRO A 5 3.21 15.99 -1.49
C PRO A 5 1.86 16.62 -1.12
N GLY A 6 1.42 17.58 -1.92
CA GLY A 6 0.00 17.90 -2.01
C GLY A 6 -0.78 16.75 -2.66
N VAL A 7 -2.11 16.81 -2.63
CA VAL A 7 -2.97 15.76 -3.21
C VAL A 7 -2.66 15.53 -4.69
N GLU A 8 -2.49 16.59 -5.48
CA GLU A 8 -2.18 16.48 -6.91
C GLU A 8 -0.87 15.75 -7.17
N GLN A 9 0.21 16.14 -6.48
CA GLN A 9 1.51 15.50 -6.61
C GLN A 9 1.46 14.03 -6.16
N LEU A 10 0.72 13.73 -5.08
CA LEU A 10 0.56 12.35 -4.62
C LEU A 10 -0.13 11.48 -5.68
N ILE A 11 -1.14 12.02 -6.37
CA ILE A 11 -1.82 11.31 -7.46
C ILE A 11 -0.84 11.09 -8.61
N ASP A 12 -0.11 12.12 -9.05
CA ASP A 12 0.86 12.02 -10.15
C ASP A 12 1.97 11.00 -9.86
N ASP A 13 2.52 11.02 -8.64
CA ASP A 13 3.57 10.10 -8.22
C ASP A 13 3.03 8.66 -8.14
N TYR A 14 1.80 8.46 -7.65
CA TYR A 14 1.18 7.14 -7.65
C TYR A 14 0.93 6.63 -9.08
N LEU A 15 0.45 7.48 -9.99
CA LEU A 15 0.25 7.13 -11.39
C LEU A 15 1.58 6.84 -12.11
N THR A 16 2.67 7.51 -11.71
CA THR A 16 4.00 7.25 -12.28
C THR A 16 4.59 5.93 -11.81
N HIS A 17 4.47 5.63 -10.51
CA HIS A 17 5.19 4.52 -9.89
C HIS A 17 4.32 3.26 -9.62
N ASN A 18 2.99 3.40 -9.60
CA ASN A 18 2.06 2.33 -9.26
C ASN A 18 0.69 2.43 -10.00
N PRO A 19 0.64 2.58 -11.35
CA PRO A 19 -0.60 2.73 -12.12
C PRO A 19 -1.35 1.41 -12.33
N THR A 20 -1.62 0.66 -11.26
CA THR A 20 -2.28 -0.64 -11.38
C THR A 20 -3.28 -0.86 -10.27
N ARG A 21 -4.45 -1.40 -10.66
CA ARG A 21 -5.40 -1.91 -9.68
C ARG A 21 -4.89 -3.17 -8.99
N ASN A 22 -3.90 -3.88 -9.53
CA ASN A 22 -3.47 -5.19 -9.04
C ASN A 22 -2.57 -5.13 -7.81
N ARG A 23 -3.05 -4.46 -6.77
CA ARG A 23 -2.41 -4.31 -5.45
C ARG A 23 -3.41 -4.66 -4.35
N SER A 24 -2.88 -5.09 -3.21
CA SER A 24 -3.70 -5.31 -2.02
C SER A 24 -4.39 -4.03 -1.57
N LEU A 25 -3.72 -2.87 -1.67
CA LEU A 25 -4.32 -1.55 -1.53
C LEU A 25 -4.27 -0.81 -2.86
N ASP A 26 -5.43 -0.59 -3.46
CA ASP A 26 -5.63 0.12 -4.71
C ASP A 26 -6.21 1.52 -4.42
N MET A 27 -5.48 2.57 -4.83
CA MET A 27 -5.86 3.96 -4.58
C MET A 27 -6.58 4.60 -5.77
N LEU A 28 -6.61 3.94 -6.93
CA LEU A 28 -7.18 4.51 -8.16
C LEU A 28 -8.67 4.89 -8.01
N PRO A 29 -9.52 4.13 -7.30
CA PRO A 29 -10.91 4.55 -7.05
C PRO A 29 -11.03 5.85 -6.26
N LEU A 30 -10.17 6.05 -5.26
CA LEU A 30 -10.16 7.28 -4.45
C LEU A 30 -9.60 8.45 -5.27
N PHE A 31 -8.49 8.25 -5.98
CA PHE A 31 -7.91 9.30 -6.80
C PHE A 31 -8.83 9.71 -7.95
N ALA A 32 -9.55 8.78 -8.57
CA ALA A 32 -10.58 9.11 -9.55
C ALA A 32 -11.78 9.85 -8.94
N HIS A 33 -12.06 9.67 -7.65
CA HIS A 33 -13.07 10.47 -6.95
C HIS A 33 -12.62 11.90 -6.68
N LEU A 34 -11.32 12.11 -6.47
CA LEU A 34 -10.72 13.43 -6.22
C LEU A 34 -10.46 14.21 -7.51
N ASP A 35 -9.92 13.55 -8.53
CA ASP A 35 -9.56 14.13 -9.83
C ASP A 35 -9.64 13.05 -10.91
N GLU A 36 -10.84 12.82 -11.44
CA GLU A 36 -11.07 11.81 -12.48
C GLU A 36 -10.25 12.09 -13.74
N GLN A 37 -10.19 13.36 -14.17
CA GLN A 37 -9.50 13.72 -15.41
C GLN A 37 -8.02 13.35 -15.35
N ARG A 38 -7.35 13.64 -14.23
CA ARG A 38 -5.93 13.28 -14.03
C ARG A 38 -5.69 11.78 -14.10
N VAL A 39 -6.56 10.97 -13.49
CA VAL A 39 -6.45 9.50 -13.55
C VAL A 39 -6.71 8.98 -14.96
N ARG A 40 -7.76 9.47 -15.64
CA ARG A 40 -8.16 9.02 -16.98
C ARG A 40 -7.16 9.42 -18.07
N ASN A 41 -6.45 10.54 -17.89
CA ASN A 41 -5.38 10.94 -18.80
C ASN A 41 -4.19 9.96 -18.79
N THR A 42 -4.00 9.21 -17.71
CA THR A 42 -2.87 8.27 -17.56
C THR A 42 -3.31 6.81 -17.71
N ILE A 43 -4.53 6.47 -17.28
CA ILE A 43 -5.03 5.09 -17.28
C ILE A 43 -6.38 5.01 -17.98
N ASP A 44 -6.40 4.31 -19.11
CA ASP A 44 -7.62 3.94 -19.84
C ASP A 44 -8.14 2.58 -19.35
N ASP A 45 -8.90 2.57 -18.25
CA ASP A 45 -9.54 1.36 -17.72
C ASP A 45 -10.92 1.63 -17.09
N ASP A 46 -11.97 1.20 -17.79
CA ASP A 46 -13.37 1.37 -17.39
C ASP A 46 -13.74 0.72 -16.06
N ARG A 47 -12.93 -0.20 -15.54
CA ARG A 47 -13.18 -0.88 -14.26
C ARG A 47 -12.77 -0.01 -13.06
N ILE A 48 -12.04 1.10 -13.28
CA ILE A 48 -11.82 2.12 -12.26
C ILE A 48 -13.15 2.85 -12.05
N LYS A 49 -13.82 2.59 -10.93
CA LYS A 49 -15.06 3.25 -10.54
C LYS A 49 -14.79 4.18 -9.35
N ALA A 50 -14.91 5.49 -9.58
CA ALA A 50 -14.65 6.54 -8.60
C ALA A 50 -15.52 6.37 -7.35
N ARG A 51 -14.91 6.44 -6.17
CA ARG A 51 -15.60 6.35 -4.86
C ARG A 51 -14.71 6.85 -3.71
N PRO A 52 -15.27 7.49 -2.67
CA PRO A 52 -14.51 8.00 -1.53
C PRO A 52 -14.15 6.88 -0.53
N THR A 53 -13.37 5.89 -0.95
CA THR A 53 -12.97 4.77 -0.09
C THR A 53 -11.62 4.17 -0.49
N PHE A 54 -10.88 3.64 0.48
CA PHE A 54 -9.69 2.83 0.22
C PHE A 54 -10.10 1.44 -0.29
N HIS A 55 -9.55 1.03 -1.43
CA HIS A 55 -9.86 -0.27 -2.02
C HIS A 55 -8.84 -1.31 -1.57
N TYR A 56 -9.03 -1.84 -0.35
CA TYR A 56 -8.25 -2.97 0.16
C TYR A 56 -8.86 -4.30 -0.28
N ARG A 57 -8.07 -5.15 -0.93
CA ARG A 57 -8.51 -6.45 -1.45
C ARG A 57 -8.37 -7.53 -0.39
N LEU A 58 -9.47 -8.22 -0.16
CA LEU A 58 -9.53 -9.46 0.60
C LEU A 58 -9.05 -10.65 -0.25
N PRO A 59 -8.62 -11.75 0.37
CA PRO A 59 -8.18 -12.93 -0.34
C PRO A 59 -9.38 -13.54 -1.05
N ASN A 60 -9.12 -14.35 -2.08
CA ASN A 60 -10.17 -15.14 -2.71
C ASN A 60 -10.88 -15.98 -1.63
N CYS A 61 -12.20 -16.07 -1.71
CA CYS A 61 -12.96 -16.95 -0.83
C CYS A 61 -12.59 -18.41 -1.16
N ASP A 62 -12.10 -19.14 -0.16
CA ASP A 62 -11.74 -20.56 -0.26
C ASP A 62 -12.33 -21.31 0.93
N ILE A 63 -13.65 -21.22 1.07
CA ILE A 63 -14.39 -21.69 2.26
C ILE A 63 -14.29 -23.20 2.49
N ASP A 64 -13.95 -23.96 1.46
CA ASP A 64 -13.75 -25.41 1.53
C ASP A 64 -12.37 -25.79 2.10
N SER A 65 -11.43 -24.85 2.12
CA SER A 65 -10.12 -25.04 2.74
C SER A 65 -10.20 -24.78 4.25
N PRO A 66 -9.88 -25.78 5.09
CA PRO A 66 -9.92 -25.61 6.55
C PRO A 66 -8.87 -24.61 7.07
N ASP A 67 -7.85 -24.32 6.27
CA ASP A 67 -6.78 -23.35 6.57
C ASP A 67 -7.14 -21.93 6.09
N TRP A 68 -8.26 -21.75 5.39
CA TRP A 68 -8.69 -20.45 4.92
C TRP A 68 -9.47 -19.68 5.99
N ASN A 69 -9.09 -18.43 6.19
CA ASN A 69 -9.81 -17.51 7.05
C ASN A 69 -9.60 -16.05 6.60
N ILE A 70 -10.57 -15.19 6.90
CA ILE A 70 -10.54 -13.75 6.60
C ILE A 70 -9.71 -12.96 7.63
N ASP A 71 -9.50 -13.55 8.80
CA ASP A 71 -8.81 -12.95 9.95
C ASP A 71 -7.40 -12.43 9.62
N LEU A 72 -6.63 -13.15 8.80
CA LEU A 72 -5.28 -12.75 8.41
C LEU A 72 -5.28 -11.42 7.66
N SER A 73 -6.11 -11.29 6.63
CA SER A 73 -6.17 -10.06 5.83
C SER A 73 -6.75 -8.90 6.61
N TRP A 74 -7.71 -9.16 7.50
CA TRP A 74 -8.17 -8.14 8.44
C TRP A 74 -7.06 -7.71 9.42
N SER A 75 -6.31 -8.67 9.96
CA SER A 75 -5.21 -8.39 10.89
C SER A 75 -4.09 -7.59 10.22
N LEU A 76 -3.78 -7.87 8.96
CA LEU A 76 -2.83 -7.09 8.16
C LEU A 76 -3.33 -5.65 7.95
N TRP A 77 -4.62 -5.45 7.66
CA TRP A 77 -5.19 -4.10 7.57
C TRP A 77 -5.06 -3.33 8.89
N LEU A 78 -5.30 -3.97 10.04
CA LEU A 78 -5.11 -3.35 11.34
C LEU A 78 -3.66 -2.91 11.59
N GLN A 79 -2.65 -3.61 11.04
CA GLN A 79 -1.25 -3.16 11.13
C GLN A 79 -1.00 -1.90 10.29
N VAL A 80 -1.63 -1.78 9.11
CA VAL A 80 -1.56 -0.57 8.30
C VAL A 80 -2.18 0.61 9.04
N GLU A 81 -3.37 0.44 9.61
CA GLU A 81 -4.06 1.47 10.39
C GLU A 81 -3.23 1.92 11.61
N LYS A 82 -2.68 0.96 12.38
CA LYS A 82 -1.81 1.25 13.53
C LYS A 82 -0.57 2.06 13.11
N LEU A 83 0.07 1.71 12.00
CA LEU A 83 1.24 2.42 11.52
C LEU A 83 0.89 3.82 11.01
N ALA A 84 -0.24 3.95 10.30
CA ALA A 84 -0.72 5.24 9.81
C ALA A 84 -1.03 6.22 10.95
N PHE A 85 -1.48 5.71 12.11
CA PHE A 85 -1.80 6.51 13.29
C PHE A 85 -0.57 6.85 14.18
N ASP A 86 0.58 6.20 13.97
CA ASP A 86 1.81 6.43 14.75
C ASP A 86 2.87 7.11 13.87
N ALA A 87 2.79 8.45 13.76
CA ALA A 87 3.68 9.23 12.91
C ALA A 87 5.19 9.06 13.23
N PRO A 88 5.64 9.00 14.52
CA PRO A 88 7.02 8.66 14.85
C PRO A 88 7.45 7.30 14.32
N ARG A 89 6.63 6.25 14.50
CA ARG A 89 6.91 4.90 14.00
C ARG A 89 6.92 4.84 12.48
N LEU A 90 5.96 5.48 11.81
CA LEU A 90 5.91 5.60 10.36
C LEU A 90 7.17 6.26 9.82
N LYS A 91 7.59 7.39 10.40
CA LYS A 91 8.83 8.08 9.99
C LYS A 91 10.07 7.19 10.16
N LYS A 92 10.15 6.45 11.26
CA LYS A 92 11.22 5.46 11.49
C LYS A 92 11.22 4.39 10.41
N TYR A 93 10.07 3.79 10.12
CA TYR A 93 9.97 2.69 9.15
C TYR A 93 10.27 3.17 7.72
N CYS A 94 9.83 4.37 7.34
CA CYS A 94 10.22 4.97 6.05
C CYS A 94 11.73 5.14 5.93
N SER A 95 12.41 5.64 6.97
CA SER A 95 13.89 5.75 6.96
C SER A 95 14.56 4.39 6.76
N LEU A 96 14.12 3.39 7.55
CA LEU A 96 14.68 2.03 7.48
C LEU A 96 14.42 1.37 6.12
N TYR A 97 13.28 1.68 5.48
CA TYR A 97 12.95 1.16 4.15
C TYR A 97 13.81 1.80 3.06
N THR A 98 14.01 3.13 3.10
CA THR A 98 14.91 3.83 2.17
C THR A 98 16.34 3.28 2.28
N GLU A 99 16.86 3.13 3.50
CA GLU A 99 18.17 2.48 3.73
C GLU A 99 18.21 1.05 3.19
N ALA A 100 17.10 0.32 3.28
CA ALA A 100 17.02 -1.02 2.75
C ALA A 100 17.00 -1.05 1.22
N LEU A 101 16.40 -0.05 0.56
CA LEU A 101 16.35 0.09 -0.91
C LEU A 101 17.70 0.43 -1.53
N ASP A 102 18.55 1.17 -0.81
CA ASP A 102 19.92 1.52 -1.27
C ASP A 102 20.83 0.29 -1.39
N ARG A 103 20.43 -0.85 -0.82
CA ARG A 103 21.18 -2.10 -0.92
C ARG A 103 20.91 -2.78 -2.26
N PHE A 104 21.97 -3.04 -3.01
CA PHE A 104 21.90 -3.75 -4.30
C PHE A 104 21.14 -5.10 -4.24
N THR A 105 21.22 -5.82 -3.12
CA THR A 105 20.60 -7.13 -2.93
C THR A 105 19.16 -7.08 -2.39
N HIS A 106 18.55 -5.89 -2.26
CA HIS A 106 17.22 -5.70 -1.65
C HIS A 106 16.16 -6.65 -2.21
N ALA A 107 16.11 -6.79 -3.54
CA ALA A 107 15.08 -7.56 -4.22
C ALA A 107 15.21 -9.09 -4.06
N ILE A 108 16.36 -9.60 -3.59
CA ILE A 108 16.65 -11.05 -3.63
C ILE A 108 17.03 -11.65 -2.27
N ASP A 109 17.40 -10.84 -1.28
CA ASP A 109 17.97 -11.35 -0.03
C ASP A 109 16.99 -11.51 1.13
N GLY A 110 15.73 -11.09 0.96
CA GLY A 110 14.67 -11.23 1.96
C GLY A 110 14.94 -10.49 3.29
N LYS A 111 16.04 -9.74 3.42
CA LYS A 111 16.43 -9.13 4.70
C LYS A 111 15.46 -8.05 5.16
N TRP A 112 14.78 -7.39 4.22
CA TRP A 112 13.71 -6.45 4.57
C TRP A 112 12.54 -7.16 5.25
N VAL A 113 12.11 -8.31 4.72
CA VAL A 113 11.03 -9.12 5.31
C VAL A 113 11.42 -9.55 6.73
N ALA A 114 12.61 -10.13 6.90
CA ALA A 114 13.12 -10.53 8.22
C ALA A 114 13.26 -9.35 9.21
N LYS A 115 13.53 -8.14 8.71
CA LYS A 115 13.57 -6.92 9.54
C LYS A 115 12.16 -6.49 9.95
N MET A 116 11.19 -6.56 9.04
CA MET A 116 9.79 -6.25 9.34
C MET A 116 9.20 -7.24 10.34
N ASP A 117 9.50 -8.53 10.24
CA ASP A 117 9.04 -9.54 11.21
C ASP A 117 9.50 -9.18 12.62
N LYS A 118 10.76 -8.74 12.80
CA LYS A 118 11.26 -8.27 14.10
C LYS A 118 10.52 -7.02 14.56
N LEU A 119 10.40 -6.02 13.69
CA LEU A 119 9.76 -4.74 14.02
C LEU A 119 8.29 -4.88 14.41
N LEU A 120 7.57 -5.84 13.83
CA LEU A 120 6.16 -6.11 14.13
C LEU A 120 5.98 -6.94 15.42
N ASN A 121 6.97 -7.75 15.80
CA ASN A 121 6.94 -8.56 17.02
C ASN A 121 7.48 -7.84 18.28
N GLU A 122 8.20 -6.74 18.11
CA GLU A 122 8.75 -5.91 19.20
C GLU A 122 7.79 -4.79 19.67
N GLY A 123 6.56 -4.74 19.13
CA GLY A 123 5.61 -3.63 19.29
C GLY A 123 4.36 -3.92 20.10
#